data_AF-A0A537IVY4-F1
#
_entry.id   AF-A0A537IVY4-F1
#
_cell.length_a   1.000
_cell.length_b   1.000
_cell.length_c   1.000
_cell.angle_alpha   90.00
_cell.angle_beta   90.00
_cell.angle_gamma   90.00
#
_symmetry.space_group_name_H-M   'P 1'
#
loop_
_entity.id
_entity.type
_entity.pdbx_description
1 polymer ?
#
loop_
_entity_poly.entity_id
_entity_poly.type
_entity_poly.pdbx_seq_one_letter_code
_entity_poly.pdbx_strand_id
1 'polypeptide(L)'
;MKKKNVLFTTIAVLSLGSMILFSACNKKSGVDNTQPDAAGLMGFNLVQGKSVQITIGGNVLPGSPLAFNNYTGTYLPIFPGTRTIESFDYATGSSLATANDSFAVNKYYSVFVVGTTGSYRNVIVNDNFDSLTSASKAYIRYINAINGPSNVAVTVSGTGINNSSAAFGSVSGFEAITPGSTSITVSDGASVNVNRTITTEANTVYTVLLSSGATSADSAQIKYIVNGTLDNTSGQRVSSAARTATIK
;
A
#
# COMPACT_ATOMS: atom_id res chain seq x y z
N MET A 1 -7.16 -72.33 -63.55
CA MET A 1 -8.26 -72.39 -64.54
C MET A 1 -8.95 -71.02 -64.61
N LYS A 2 -9.20 -70.53 -65.83
CA LYS A 2 -10.20 -69.52 -66.30
C LYS A 2 -10.34 -68.18 -65.53
N LYS A 3 -9.87 -67.06 -66.08
CA LYS A 3 -10.52 -66.12 -67.04
C LYS A 3 -11.62 -65.21 -66.45
N LYS A 4 -11.26 -63.92 -66.37
CA LYS A 4 -11.92 -62.72 -66.95
C LYS A 4 -13.27 -62.18 -66.42
N ASN A 5 -13.23 -60.85 -66.28
CA ASN A 5 -14.21 -59.81 -66.65
C ASN A 5 -15.19 -59.24 -65.60
N VAL A 6 -14.87 -57.99 -65.20
CA VAL A 6 -15.68 -56.75 -65.27
C VAL A 6 -17.18 -56.93 -65.55
N LEU A 7 -18.03 -56.39 -64.66
CA LEU A 7 -19.25 -55.69 -65.09
C LEU A 7 -19.68 -54.63 -64.07
N PHE A 8 -19.99 -53.45 -64.61
CA PHE A 8 -20.54 -52.26 -63.98
C PHE A 8 -21.92 -52.52 -63.36
N THR A 9 -22.17 -51.96 -62.18
CA THR A 9 -23.50 -51.36 -61.90
C THR A 9 -23.38 -50.24 -60.88
N THR A 10 -23.58 -49.02 -61.38
CA THR A 10 -23.67 -47.77 -60.65
C THR A 10 -25.03 -47.71 -59.95
N ILE A 11 -25.06 -47.57 -58.62
CA ILE A 11 -26.23 -47.04 -57.91
C ILE A 11 -25.72 -45.88 -57.06
N ALA A 12 -26.14 -44.69 -57.48
CA ALA A 12 -25.97 -43.45 -56.76
C ALA A 12 -26.78 -43.52 -55.45
N VAL A 13 -26.10 -43.34 -54.32
CA VAL A 13 -26.74 -43.01 -53.05
C VAL A 13 -26.21 -41.65 -52.64
N LEU A 14 -27.10 -40.67 -52.72
CA LEU A 14 -26.99 -39.36 -52.10
C LEU A 14 -26.71 -39.57 -50.60
N SER A 15 -25.51 -39.23 -50.15
CA SER A 15 -25.25 -39.00 -48.73
C SER A 15 -24.64 -37.61 -48.54
N LEU A 16 -25.53 -36.73 -48.08
CA LEU A 16 -25.34 -35.45 -47.40
C LEU A 16 -23.90 -35.00 -47.23
N GLY A 17 -23.60 -33.85 -47.84
CA GLY A 17 -22.39 -33.10 -47.60
C GLY A 17 -22.25 -32.70 -46.12
N SER A 18 -21.25 -33.27 -45.46
CA SER A 18 -20.59 -32.63 -44.34
C SER A 18 -19.51 -31.70 -44.91
N MET A 19 -19.92 -30.50 -45.31
CA MET A 19 -18.99 -29.38 -45.41
C MET A 19 -18.48 -29.13 -43.99
N ILE A 20 -17.26 -29.59 -43.71
CA ILE A 20 -16.50 -29.16 -42.54
C ILE A 20 -16.22 -27.67 -42.77
N LEU A 21 -17.15 -26.82 -42.33
CA LEU A 21 -16.86 -25.42 -42.10
C LEU A 21 -15.83 -25.39 -40.98
N PHE A 22 -14.55 -25.31 -41.36
CA PHE A 22 -13.53 -24.76 -40.50
C PHE A 22 -13.93 -23.31 -40.23
N SER A 23 -14.83 -23.11 -39.27
CA SER A 23 -15.01 -21.84 -38.60
C SER A 23 -13.75 -21.65 -37.77
N ALA A 24 -12.67 -21.24 -38.44
CA ALA A 24 -11.55 -20.61 -37.80
C ALA A 24 -12.12 -19.37 -37.14
N CYS A 25 -12.42 -19.47 -35.85
CA CYS A 25 -12.47 -18.31 -34.99
C CYS A 25 -11.11 -17.64 -35.15
N ASN A 26 -11.06 -16.62 -36.02
CA ASN A 26 -10.08 -15.56 -35.90
C ASN A 26 -10.26 -15.05 -34.47
N LYS A 27 -9.43 -15.54 -33.55
CA LYS A 27 -9.09 -14.77 -32.36
C LYS A 27 -8.31 -13.57 -32.86
N LYS A 28 -9.05 -12.60 -33.43
CA LYS A 28 -8.83 -11.19 -33.13
C LYS A 28 -9.25 -10.99 -31.68
N SER A 29 -8.52 -11.65 -30.80
CA SER A 29 -8.39 -11.19 -29.44
C SER A 29 -7.08 -10.45 -29.52
N GLY A 30 -7.14 -9.19 -29.97
CA GLY A 30 -6.29 -8.21 -29.31
C GLY A 30 -6.62 -8.44 -27.85
N VAL A 31 -5.75 -9.18 -27.17
CA VAL A 31 -5.76 -9.21 -25.72
C VAL A 31 -5.30 -7.79 -25.45
N ASP A 32 -6.26 -6.87 -25.44
CA ASP A 32 -6.15 -5.71 -24.61
C ASP A 32 -5.83 -6.33 -23.26
N ASN A 33 -4.55 -6.27 -22.92
CA ASN A 33 -4.04 -6.65 -21.64
C ASN A 33 -4.57 -5.58 -20.69
N THR A 34 -5.90 -5.56 -20.51
CA THR A 34 -6.58 -4.76 -19.50
C THR A 34 -6.18 -5.41 -18.20
N GLN A 35 -5.00 -5.02 -17.73
CA GLN A 35 -4.61 -5.20 -16.36
C GLN A 35 -5.81 -4.73 -15.53
N PRO A 36 -6.37 -5.58 -14.66
CA PRO A 36 -7.56 -5.21 -13.92
C PRO A 36 -7.28 -3.92 -13.15
N ASP A 37 -8.22 -2.98 -13.22
CA ASP A 37 -8.13 -1.72 -12.50
C ASP A 37 -7.86 -2.00 -11.02
N ALA A 38 -6.76 -1.45 -10.50
CA ALA A 38 -6.32 -1.66 -9.14
C ALA A 38 -6.04 -0.33 -8.45
N ALA A 39 -6.26 -0.28 -7.15
CA ALA A 39 -5.65 0.71 -6.27
C ALA A 39 -4.54 0.02 -5.45
N GLY A 40 -3.60 0.79 -4.91
CA GLY A 40 -2.57 0.29 -4.00
C GLY A 40 -2.91 0.63 -2.55
N LEU A 41 -2.79 -0.34 -1.64
CA LEU A 41 -2.96 -0.11 -0.20
C LEU A 41 -1.75 -0.59 0.59
N MET A 42 -1.20 0.28 1.44
CA MET A 42 -0.18 -0.09 2.43
C MET A 42 -0.77 0.00 3.84
N GLY A 43 -0.62 -1.06 4.62
CA GLY A 43 -1.13 -1.13 5.99
C GLY A 43 -0.03 -0.91 7.02
N PHE A 44 -0.34 -0.18 8.10
CA PHE A 44 0.56 0.10 9.20
C PHE A 44 -0.12 -0.22 10.54
N ASN A 45 0.60 -0.88 11.43
CA ASN A 45 0.17 -1.05 12.82
C ASN A 45 0.98 -0.13 13.74
N LEU A 46 0.31 0.87 14.29
CA LEU A 46 0.84 1.78 15.32
C LEU A 46 0.11 1.61 16.65
N VAL A 47 -0.58 0.48 16.84
CA VAL A 47 -1.24 0.13 18.10
C VAL A 47 -0.26 -0.57 19.02
N GLN A 48 0.06 0.08 20.13
CA GLN A 48 0.96 -0.43 21.15
C GLN A 48 0.49 -1.79 21.70
N GLY A 49 1.41 -2.74 21.85
CA GLY A 49 1.15 -4.03 22.49
C GLY A 49 0.26 -5.00 21.71
N LYS A 50 -0.10 -4.69 20.45
CA LYS A 50 -0.95 -5.55 19.61
C LYS A 50 -0.27 -5.96 18.32
N SER A 51 -0.57 -7.17 17.87
CA SER A 51 -0.38 -7.56 16.47
C SER A 51 -1.71 -7.39 15.75
N VAL A 52 -1.71 -6.70 14.62
CA VAL A 52 -2.93 -6.28 13.93
C VAL A 52 -3.07 -7.00 12.60
N GLN A 53 -4.25 -7.56 12.37
CA GLN A 53 -4.68 -8.01 11.05
C GLN A 53 -5.60 -6.95 10.44
N ILE A 54 -5.43 -6.66 9.15
CA ILE A 54 -6.29 -5.73 8.41
C ILE A 54 -7.04 -6.51 7.33
N THR A 55 -8.32 -6.20 7.16
CA THR A 55 -9.16 -6.70 6.07
C THR A 55 -9.69 -5.55 5.22
N ILE A 56 -10.01 -5.87 3.97
CA ILE A 56 -10.69 -4.98 3.03
C ILE A 56 -11.86 -5.72 2.38
N GLY A 57 -13.08 -5.20 2.58
CA GLY A 57 -14.31 -5.87 2.12
C GLY A 57 -14.43 -7.31 2.62
N GLY A 58 -14.02 -7.57 3.86
CA GLY A 58 -14.00 -8.89 4.48
C GLY A 58 -12.83 -9.81 4.09
N ASN A 59 -11.97 -9.39 3.16
CA ASN A 59 -10.80 -10.18 2.75
C ASN A 59 -9.57 -9.74 3.53
N VAL A 60 -8.86 -10.69 4.11
CA VAL A 60 -7.59 -10.44 4.82
C VAL A 60 -6.55 -9.89 3.85
N LEU A 61 -5.92 -8.77 4.21
CA LEU A 61 -4.77 -8.27 3.44
C LEU A 61 -3.63 -9.30 3.51
N PRO A 62 -3.05 -9.71 2.36
CA PRO A 62 -1.96 -10.68 2.34
C PRO A 62 -0.76 -10.29 3.21
N GLY A 63 -0.15 -11.27 3.86
CA GLY A 63 1.03 -11.10 4.71
C GLY A 63 0.85 -11.71 6.10
N SER A 64 1.87 -11.54 6.94
CA SER A 64 1.77 -11.84 8.37
C SER A 64 1.01 -10.72 9.10
N PRO A 65 0.41 -11.01 10.27
CA PRO A 65 -0.10 -9.98 11.15
C PRO A 65 0.98 -8.93 11.44
N LEU A 66 0.59 -7.66 11.41
CA LEU A 66 1.52 -6.57 11.59
C LEU A 66 1.81 -6.40 13.08
N ALA A 67 3.03 -6.68 13.51
CA ALA A 67 3.49 -6.30 14.85
C ALA A 67 3.48 -4.77 15.03
N PHE A 68 3.55 -4.30 16.28
CA PHE A 68 3.65 -2.87 16.58
C PHE A 68 4.81 -2.21 15.81
N ASN A 69 4.56 -1.00 15.30
CA ASN A 69 5.49 -0.23 14.47
C ASN A 69 5.92 -0.96 13.19
N ASN A 70 5.09 -1.87 12.68
CA ASN A 70 5.33 -2.59 11.43
C ASN A 70 4.30 -2.28 10.36
N TYR A 71 4.58 -2.68 9.13
CA TYR A 71 3.79 -2.36 7.94
C TYR A 71 3.87 -3.49 6.92
N THR A 72 3.00 -3.46 5.91
CA THR A 72 2.89 -4.52 4.88
C THR A 72 4.12 -4.65 3.98
N GLY A 73 5.10 -3.75 4.08
CA GLY A 73 6.33 -3.75 3.28
C GLY A 73 6.17 -3.15 1.88
N THR A 74 5.03 -3.35 1.23
CA THR A 74 4.70 -2.79 -0.09
C THR A 74 3.23 -2.36 -0.16
N TYR A 75 2.88 -1.64 -1.23
CA TYR A 75 1.49 -1.41 -1.61
C TYR A 75 0.93 -2.68 -2.22
N LEU A 76 -0.08 -3.23 -1.56
CA LEU A 76 -0.79 -4.40 -2.04
C LEU A 76 -1.87 -3.96 -3.03
N PRO A 77 -2.02 -4.65 -4.17
CA PRO A 77 -3.10 -4.35 -5.10
C PRO A 77 -4.44 -4.71 -4.44
N ILE A 78 -5.38 -3.77 -4.50
CA ILE A 78 -6.75 -3.94 -4.02
C ILE A 78 -7.74 -3.56 -5.12
N PHE A 79 -8.94 -4.13 -5.06
CA PHE A 79 -9.99 -3.72 -5.97
C PHE A 79 -10.50 -2.32 -5.60
N PRO A 80 -10.61 -1.40 -6.59
CA PRO A 80 -11.11 -0.05 -6.38
C PRO A 80 -12.60 -0.03 -5.99
N GLY A 81 -13.09 1.17 -5.65
CA GLY A 81 -14.45 1.44 -5.20
C GLY A 81 -14.54 1.67 -3.68
N THR A 82 -15.77 1.85 -3.19
CA THR A 82 -16.02 1.96 -1.75
C THR A 82 -15.81 0.62 -1.07
N ARG A 83 -14.91 0.56 -0.10
CA ARG A 83 -14.58 -0.65 0.66
C ARG A 83 -14.59 -0.37 2.15
N THR A 84 -15.04 -1.36 2.91
CA THR A 84 -14.88 -1.38 4.36
C THR A 84 -13.49 -1.87 4.72
N ILE A 85 -12.76 -1.10 5.53
CA ILE A 85 -11.50 -1.48 6.14
C ILE A 85 -11.77 -1.82 7.60
N GLU A 86 -11.43 -3.03 8.00
CA GLU A 86 -11.53 -3.47 9.39
C GLU A 86 -10.18 -3.95 9.89
N SER A 87 -9.81 -3.51 11.09
CA SER A 87 -8.61 -3.95 11.79
C SER A 87 -8.99 -4.74 13.04
N PHE A 88 -8.23 -5.80 13.31
CA PHE A 88 -8.48 -6.72 14.42
C PHE A 88 -7.20 -6.98 15.19
N ASP A 89 -7.35 -7.25 16.49
CA ASP A 89 -6.29 -7.87 17.27
C ASP A 89 -6.14 -9.30 16.81
N TYR A 90 -4.99 -9.64 16.23
CA TYR A 90 -4.73 -10.97 15.71
C TYR A 90 -4.74 -12.03 16.83
N ALA A 91 -4.35 -11.68 18.05
CA ALA A 91 -4.27 -12.64 19.15
C ALA A 91 -5.65 -13.04 19.68
N THR A 92 -6.62 -12.11 19.69
CA THR A 92 -7.95 -12.34 20.27
C THR A 92 -9.07 -12.42 19.24
N GLY A 93 -8.81 -12.04 18.00
CA GLY A 93 -9.83 -11.89 16.95
C GLY A 93 -10.79 -10.71 17.17
N SER A 94 -10.56 -9.88 18.19
CA SER A 94 -11.45 -8.76 18.52
C SER A 94 -11.28 -7.63 17.49
N SER A 95 -12.40 -7.10 16.99
CA SER A 95 -12.40 -5.91 16.15
C SER A 95 -11.83 -4.72 16.94
N LEU A 96 -10.88 -4.03 16.34
CA LEU A 96 -10.27 -2.80 16.87
C LEU A 96 -11.01 -1.60 16.30
N ALA A 97 -11.07 -1.49 14.98
CA ALA A 97 -11.71 -0.38 14.30
C ALA A 97 -12.24 -0.77 12.91
N THR A 98 -13.35 -0.13 12.53
CA THR A 98 -13.93 -0.23 11.19
C THR A 98 -14.05 1.17 10.58
N ALA A 99 -13.74 1.30 9.29
CA ALA A 99 -13.92 2.52 8.52
C ALA A 99 -14.36 2.18 7.09
N ASN A 100 -15.05 3.10 6.41
CA ASN A 100 -15.35 2.99 4.99
C ASN A 100 -14.61 4.09 4.25
N ASP A 101 -13.98 3.75 3.12
CA ASP A 101 -13.34 4.73 2.24
C ASP A 101 -13.49 4.33 0.76
N SER A 102 -13.26 5.27 -0.15
CA SER A 102 -13.32 5.08 -1.59
C SER A 102 -11.92 5.04 -2.20
N PHE A 103 -11.58 3.91 -2.80
CA PHE A 103 -10.29 3.66 -3.42
C PHE A 103 -10.40 3.86 -4.93
N ALA A 104 -9.77 4.91 -5.46
CA ALA A 104 -9.78 5.21 -6.88
C ALA A 104 -8.76 4.37 -7.66
N VAL A 105 -9.08 4.07 -8.91
CA VAL A 105 -8.19 3.36 -9.85
C VAL A 105 -6.85 4.08 -9.97
N ASN A 106 -5.77 3.32 -9.97
CA ASN A 106 -4.39 3.81 -10.10
C ASN A 106 -3.96 4.82 -9.02
N LYS A 107 -4.64 4.83 -7.86
CA LYS A 107 -4.26 5.64 -6.70
C LYS A 107 -3.70 4.76 -5.58
N TYR A 108 -2.91 5.39 -4.72
CA TYR A 108 -2.21 4.74 -3.61
C TYR A 108 -2.72 5.29 -2.29
N TYR A 109 -2.95 4.40 -1.34
CA TYR A 109 -3.51 4.73 -0.05
C TYR A 109 -2.69 4.08 1.06
N SER A 110 -2.66 4.74 2.20
CA SER A 110 -2.11 4.20 3.44
C SER A 110 -3.22 4.10 4.47
N VAL A 111 -3.29 2.97 5.18
CA VAL A 111 -4.10 2.80 6.37
C VAL A 111 -3.20 2.66 7.59
N PHE A 112 -3.32 3.61 8.52
CA PHE A 112 -2.66 3.58 9.81
C PHE A 112 -3.66 3.14 10.87
N VAL A 113 -3.44 1.96 11.45
CA VAL A 113 -4.20 1.52 12.62
C VAL A 113 -3.54 2.15 13.84
N VAL A 114 -4.28 3.03 14.51
CA VAL A 114 -3.80 3.80 15.67
C VAL A 114 -4.78 3.66 16.82
N GLY A 115 -4.32 3.87 18.04
CA GLY A 115 -5.19 3.96 19.22
C GLY A 115 -4.66 3.23 20.43
N THR A 116 -5.47 3.25 21.48
CA THR A 116 -5.26 2.55 22.74
C THR A 116 -6.53 1.81 23.13
N THR A 117 -6.47 1.03 24.21
CA THR A 117 -7.59 0.21 24.70
C THR A 117 -8.90 0.99 24.75
N GLY A 118 -9.89 0.53 23.99
CA GLY A 118 -11.23 1.12 23.91
C GLY A 118 -11.37 2.31 22.97
N SER A 119 -10.30 2.77 22.31
CA SER A 119 -10.33 3.89 21.37
C SER A 119 -9.32 3.69 20.23
N TYR A 120 -9.67 2.78 19.31
CA TYR A 120 -8.90 2.52 18.09
C TYR A 120 -9.56 3.17 16.88
N ARG A 121 -8.76 3.49 15.86
CA ARG A 121 -9.27 3.93 14.55
C ARG A 121 -8.34 3.51 13.42
N ASN A 122 -8.93 3.38 12.24
CA ASN A 122 -8.21 3.28 10.97
C ASN A 122 -8.12 4.70 10.38
N VAL A 123 -6.93 5.28 10.32
CA VAL A 123 -6.67 6.54 9.61
C VAL A 123 -6.29 6.19 8.17
N ILE A 124 -7.16 6.51 7.22
CA ILE A 124 -6.96 6.22 5.81
C ILE A 124 -6.64 7.52 5.09
N VAL A 125 -5.60 7.51 4.26
CA VAL A 125 -5.20 8.67 3.46
C VAL A 125 -4.87 8.24 2.03
N ASN A 126 -5.22 9.11 1.07
CA ASN A 126 -4.66 9.05 -0.27
C ASN A 126 -3.24 9.64 -0.24
N ASP A 127 -2.28 8.88 -0.72
CA ASP A 127 -0.87 9.25 -0.69
C ASP A 127 -0.49 10.28 -1.77
N ASN A 128 -1.36 10.50 -2.77
CA ASN A 128 -1.23 11.53 -3.80
C ASN A 128 0.15 11.57 -4.48
N PHE A 129 0.76 10.42 -4.75
CA PHE A 129 2.09 10.37 -5.36
C PHE A 129 2.19 11.05 -6.72
N ASP A 130 1.08 11.14 -7.46
CA ASP A 130 1.03 11.79 -8.77
C ASP A 130 1.28 13.30 -8.70
N SER A 131 1.17 13.92 -7.51
CA SER A 131 1.53 15.33 -7.31
C SER A 131 3.01 15.55 -7.01
N LEU A 132 3.81 14.48 -6.92
CA LEU A 132 5.24 14.56 -6.62
C LEU A 132 6.03 14.61 -7.93
N THR A 133 6.55 15.79 -8.26
CA THR A 133 7.03 16.09 -9.62
C THR A 133 8.55 16.09 -9.79
N SER A 134 9.31 16.12 -8.69
CA SER A 134 10.76 16.25 -8.74
C SER A 134 11.44 14.97 -8.27
N ALA A 135 11.89 14.16 -9.22
CA ALA A 135 13.15 13.45 -9.06
C ALA A 135 14.25 14.47 -8.68
N SER A 136 15.44 14.18 -8.17
CA SER A 136 16.34 15.14 -7.47
C SER A 136 15.88 15.60 -6.08
N LYS A 137 14.59 15.54 -5.74
CA LYS A 137 14.11 15.73 -4.37
C LYS A 137 13.80 14.40 -3.72
N ALA A 138 13.94 14.37 -2.40
CA ALA A 138 13.25 13.40 -1.57
C ALA A 138 11.90 14.00 -1.17
N TYR A 139 10.96 13.15 -0.75
CA TYR A 139 9.67 13.59 -0.22
C TYR A 139 9.42 12.95 1.13
N ILE A 140 8.93 13.71 2.10
CA ILE A 140 8.73 13.24 3.45
C ILE A 140 7.38 13.69 3.99
N ARG A 141 6.72 12.79 4.72
CA ARG A 141 5.55 13.09 5.54
C ARG A 141 5.67 12.44 6.91
N TYR A 142 4.78 12.79 7.84
CA TYR A 142 4.63 12.07 9.09
C TYR A 142 3.18 11.66 9.38
N ILE A 143 3.02 10.68 10.27
CA ILE A 143 1.79 10.36 11.01
C ILE A 143 2.09 10.51 12.50
N ASN A 144 1.27 11.28 13.22
CA ASN A 144 1.32 11.31 14.68
C ASN A 144 0.46 10.19 15.26
N ALA A 145 1.09 9.18 15.86
CA ALA A 145 0.47 8.12 16.65
C ALA A 145 1.04 8.06 18.07
N ILE A 146 1.55 9.18 18.60
CA ILE A 146 1.94 9.30 20.00
C ILE A 146 0.66 9.44 20.83
N ASN A 147 0.42 8.45 21.69
CA ASN A 147 -0.70 8.48 22.62
C ASN A 147 -0.44 9.48 23.74
N GLY A 148 -1.45 10.28 24.05
CA GLY A 148 -1.40 11.25 25.13
C GLY A 148 -2.58 12.22 25.05
N PRO A 149 -2.85 12.96 26.13
CA PRO A 149 -3.92 13.97 26.15
C PRO A 149 -3.57 15.23 25.34
N SER A 150 -2.28 15.45 25.06
CA SER A 150 -1.77 16.65 24.40
C SER A 150 -1.39 16.38 22.94
N ASN A 151 -1.60 17.38 22.10
CA ASN A 151 -1.00 17.42 20.76
C ASN A 151 0.52 17.60 20.88
N VAL A 152 1.25 17.21 19.83
CA VAL A 152 2.71 17.36 19.77
C VAL A 152 3.10 18.37 18.71
N ALA A 153 4.14 19.15 18.96
CA ALA A 153 4.85 19.91 17.94
C ALA A 153 5.74 18.96 17.12
N VAL A 154 5.69 19.06 15.80
CA VAL A 154 6.49 18.27 14.85
C VAL A 154 7.21 19.22 13.90
N THR A 155 8.53 19.08 13.82
CA THR A 155 9.36 19.82 12.88
C THR A 155 10.24 18.87 12.09
N VAL A 156 10.32 19.07 10.78
CA VAL A 156 11.25 18.36 9.89
C VAL A 156 12.14 19.39 9.22
N SER A 157 13.45 19.32 9.51
CA SER A 157 14.42 20.29 9.01
C SER A 157 14.45 20.34 7.49
N GLY A 158 14.56 21.52 6.90
CA GLY A 158 14.66 21.67 5.44
C GLY A 158 13.34 21.49 4.69
N THR A 159 12.20 21.47 5.40
CA THR A 159 10.85 21.42 4.82
C THR A 159 9.95 22.51 5.41
N GLY A 160 8.74 22.66 4.86
CA GLY A 160 7.67 23.45 5.45
C GLY A 160 6.96 22.77 6.63
N ILE A 161 7.31 21.52 6.96
CA ILE A 161 6.71 20.80 8.09
C ILE A 161 7.21 21.40 9.40
N ASN A 162 6.41 22.30 9.94
CA ASN A 162 6.55 22.89 11.26
C ASN A 162 5.16 23.03 11.90
N ASN A 163 4.58 21.90 12.32
CA ASN A 163 3.25 21.86 12.93
C ASN A 163 3.39 21.98 14.45
N SER A 164 2.94 23.08 15.04
CA SER A 164 3.03 23.30 16.49
C SER A 164 2.00 22.51 17.31
N SER A 165 1.01 21.88 16.68
CA SER A 165 -0.09 21.19 17.36
C SER A 165 -0.64 20.04 16.52
N ALA A 166 0.21 19.06 16.21
CA ALA A 166 -0.18 17.84 15.52
C ALA A 166 -1.05 16.95 16.43
N ALA A 167 -2.33 16.85 16.11
CA ALA A 167 -3.27 15.99 16.83
C ALA A 167 -2.94 14.51 16.67
N PHE A 168 -3.35 13.69 17.64
CA PHE A 168 -3.25 12.24 17.52
C PHE A 168 -4.00 11.75 16.26
N GLY A 169 -3.34 10.95 15.43
CA GLY A 169 -3.81 10.46 14.12
C GLY A 169 -3.66 11.42 12.95
N SER A 170 -3.12 12.62 13.16
CA SER A 170 -2.90 13.55 12.06
C SER A 170 -1.77 13.06 11.16
N VAL A 171 -2.00 13.14 9.85
CA VAL A 171 -1.02 12.82 8.80
C VAL A 171 -0.70 14.10 8.05
N SER A 172 0.58 14.40 7.82
CA SER A 172 0.96 15.53 6.97
C SER A 172 0.86 15.17 5.48
N GLY A 173 0.81 16.19 4.62
CA GLY A 173 1.16 16.02 3.22
C GLY A 173 2.63 15.60 3.04
N PHE A 174 2.96 15.12 1.85
CA PHE A 174 4.36 14.94 1.44
C PHE A 174 4.96 16.29 1.06
N GLU A 175 6.05 16.64 1.71
CA GLU A 175 6.83 17.85 1.43
C GLU A 175 8.15 17.48 0.77
N ALA A 176 8.55 18.27 -0.23
CA ALA A 176 9.83 18.10 -0.89
C ALA A 176 10.98 18.50 0.03
N ILE A 177 12.05 17.72 0.03
CA ILE A 177 13.28 18.03 0.77
C ILE A 177 14.50 17.79 -0.10
N THR A 178 15.55 18.58 0.12
CA THR A 178 16.85 18.32 -0.48
C THR A 178 17.44 17.04 0.12
N PRO A 179 17.86 16.05 -0.70
CA PRO A 179 18.48 14.83 -0.22
C PRO A 179 19.68 15.11 0.68
N GLY A 180 19.82 14.33 1.75
CA GLY A 180 20.89 14.46 2.74
C GLY A 180 20.38 14.30 4.17
N SER A 181 21.14 14.87 5.11
CA SER A 181 20.81 14.80 6.53
C SER A 181 19.53 15.58 6.85
N THR A 182 18.54 14.90 7.41
CA THR A 182 17.22 15.44 7.76
C THR A 182 16.92 15.12 9.21
N SER A 183 16.76 16.15 10.05
CA SER A 183 16.35 16.01 11.44
C SER A 183 14.84 16.11 11.58
N ILE A 184 14.26 15.19 12.36
CA ILE A 184 12.86 15.21 12.79
C ILE A 184 12.86 15.40 14.30
N THR A 185 12.12 16.38 14.79
CA THR A 185 11.92 16.65 16.21
C THR A 185 10.45 16.60 16.56
N VAL A 186 10.14 15.98 17.70
CA VAL A 186 8.78 15.91 18.24
C VAL A 186 8.81 16.28 19.72
N SER A 187 7.93 17.19 20.13
CA SER A 187 7.82 17.60 21.53
C SER A 187 6.39 17.94 21.92
N ASP A 188 5.97 17.58 23.13
CA ASP A 188 4.73 18.07 23.76
C ASP A 188 4.99 19.22 24.75
N GLY A 189 6.25 19.67 24.88
CA GLY A 189 6.67 20.65 25.89
C GLY A 189 6.74 20.11 27.32
N ALA A 190 6.55 18.80 27.50
CA ALA A 190 6.54 18.11 28.79
C ALA A 190 7.27 16.77 28.74
N SER A 191 6.55 15.68 28.45
CA SER A 191 7.04 14.29 28.57
C SER A 191 7.60 13.71 27.28
N VAL A 192 7.16 14.24 26.14
CA VAL A 192 7.63 13.87 24.81
C VAL A 192 8.69 14.90 24.41
N ASN A 193 9.92 14.43 24.23
CA ASN A 193 10.98 15.21 23.61
C ASN A 193 11.95 14.25 22.92
N VAL A 194 11.68 13.97 21.64
CA VAL A 194 12.43 13.00 20.87
C VAL A 194 12.88 13.60 19.55
N ASN A 195 14.09 13.23 19.14
CA ASN A 195 14.65 13.65 17.88
C ASN A 195 15.29 12.46 17.16
N ARG A 196 15.30 12.52 15.83
CA ARG A 196 15.97 11.56 14.99
C ARG A 196 16.47 12.23 13.73
N THR A 197 17.73 11.98 13.39
CA THR A 197 18.28 12.32 12.08
C THR A 197 18.24 11.11 11.16
N ILE A 198 17.78 11.32 9.93
CA ILE A 198 17.78 10.32 8.86
C ILE A 198 18.52 10.87 7.65
N THR A 199 19.08 9.99 6.82
CA THR A 199 19.63 10.35 5.52
C THR A 199 18.57 10.10 4.47
N THR A 200 18.17 11.15 3.75
CA THR A 200 17.22 11.07 2.64
C THR A 200 17.94 11.02 1.31
N GLU A 201 17.41 10.25 0.36
CA GLU A 201 17.97 10.06 -0.97
C GLU A 201 17.07 10.67 -2.04
N ALA A 202 17.69 11.14 -3.13
CA ALA A 202 16.94 11.65 -4.28
C ALA A 202 15.91 10.62 -4.78
N ASN A 203 14.78 11.13 -5.28
CA ASN A 203 13.69 10.35 -5.85
C ASN A 203 13.01 9.42 -4.85
N THR A 204 13.28 9.54 -3.56
CA THR A 204 12.76 8.61 -2.54
C THR A 204 11.68 9.26 -1.70
N VAL A 205 10.60 8.52 -1.45
CA VAL A 205 9.45 8.97 -0.67
C VAL A 205 9.43 8.27 0.68
N TYR A 206 9.32 9.05 1.76
CA TYR A 206 9.44 8.61 3.15
C TYR A 206 8.19 8.92 3.96
N THR A 207 7.76 7.96 4.78
CA THR A 207 6.76 8.20 5.83
C THR A 207 7.42 8.02 7.18
N VAL A 208 7.36 9.07 8.00
CA VAL A 208 7.84 9.07 9.38
C VAL A 208 6.71 8.65 10.30
N LEU A 209 6.96 7.63 11.12
CA LEU A 209 6.04 7.10 12.11
C LEU A 209 6.44 7.69 13.47
N LEU A 210 5.60 8.59 14.00
CA LEU A 210 5.75 9.11 15.36
C LEU A 210 4.85 8.25 16.25
N SER A 211 5.41 7.45 17.13
CA SER A 211 4.62 6.52 17.95
C SER A 211 4.96 6.67 19.42
N SER A 212 4.07 6.22 20.31
CA SER A 212 4.49 5.86 21.67
C SER A 212 5.56 4.76 21.63
N GLY A 213 6.19 4.46 22.77
CA GLY A 213 7.09 3.31 22.84
C GLY A 213 6.35 1.97 22.76
N ALA A 214 7.04 0.84 22.87
CA ALA A 214 6.42 -0.49 22.70
C ALA A 214 5.53 -0.87 23.89
N THR A 215 5.82 -0.32 25.06
CA THR A 215 5.05 -0.42 26.30
C THR A 215 4.73 0.96 26.86
N SER A 216 3.79 1.06 27.81
CA SER A 216 3.41 2.35 28.41
C SER A 216 4.54 3.03 29.20
N ALA A 217 5.59 2.29 29.54
CA ALA A 217 6.79 2.83 30.20
C ALA A 217 7.84 3.35 29.21
N ASP A 218 7.76 2.95 27.94
CA ASP A 218 8.74 3.31 26.93
C ASP A 218 8.48 4.73 26.40
N SER A 219 9.55 5.49 26.21
CA SER A 219 9.48 6.82 25.58
C SER A 219 8.95 6.73 24.15
N ALA A 220 8.40 7.86 23.67
CA ALA A 220 8.01 8.00 22.27
C ALA A 220 9.16 7.67 21.31
N GLN A 221 8.82 7.28 20.09
CA GLN A 221 9.77 6.83 19.08
C GLN A 221 9.51 7.51 17.75
N ILE A 222 10.60 7.76 17.02
CA ILE A 222 10.57 8.16 15.61
C ILE A 222 11.13 7.00 14.80
N LYS A 223 10.28 6.38 13.98
CA LYS A 223 10.70 5.43 12.94
C LYS A 223 10.42 6.07 11.58
N TYR A 224 11.07 5.60 10.54
CA TYR A 224 10.74 5.97 9.17
C TYR A 224 10.70 4.74 8.30
N ILE A 225 9.96 4.85 7.20
CA ILE A 225 9.92 3.84 6.15
C ILE A 225 10.19 4.52 4.80
N VAL A 226 10.70 3.74 3.86
CA VAL A 226 10.76 4.11 2.45
C VAL A 226 9.50 3.58 1.80
N ASN A 227 8.59 4.46 1.39
CA ASN A 227 7.38 4.05 0.66
C ASN A 227 7.77 3.49 -0.71
N GLY A 228 8.77 4.11 -1.36
CA GLY A 228 9.43 3.67 -2.59
C GLY A 228 10.09 4.85 -3.31
N THR A 229 10.37 4.68 -4.60
CA THR A 229 11.03 5.71 -5.43
C THR A 229 10.12 6.23 -6.55
N LEU A 230 10.30 7.49 -6.94
CA LEU A 230 9.69 8.10 -8.13
C LEU A 230 10.49 7.70 -9.37
N ASP A 231 9.82 7.34 -10.47
CA ASP A 231 10.46 7.13 -11.77
C ASP A 231 10.58 8.47 -12.53
N ASN A 232 11.75 8.72 -13.10
CA ASN A 232 12.06 9.91 -13.89
C ASN A 232 11.29 9.97 -15.21
N THR A 233 10.67 8.87 -15.64
CA THR A 233 10.08 8.76 -16.99
C THR A 233 8.62 9.21 -17.04
N SER A 234 7.90 9.28 -15.90
CA SER A 234 6.48 9.67 -15.90
C SER A 234 5.93 10.29 -14.61
N GLY A 235 6.75 10.54 -13.57
CA GLY A 235 6.22 10.88 -12.24
C GLY A 235 5.43 9.74 -11.57
N GLN A 236 5.42 8.55 -12.18
CA GLN A 236 4.81 7.33 -11.65
C GLN A 236 5.85 6.50 -10.92
N ARG A 237 5.44 5.77 -9.89
CA ARG A 237 6.33 4.97 -9.05
C ARG A 237 6.64 3.62 -9.68
N VAL A 238 7.88 3.15 -9.53
CA VAL A 238 8.21 1.72 -9.65
C VAL A 238 8.14 1.12 -8.24
N SER A 239 7.28 0.11 -8.03
CA SER A 239 7.21 -0.57 -6.73
C SER A 239 8.54 -1.28 -6.47
N SER A 240 9.28 -0.86 -5.44
CA SER A 240 10.49 -1.52 -4.98
C SER A 240 10.13 -2.82 -4.27
N ALA A 241 9.87 -3.88 -5.04
CA ALA A 241 10.03 -5.23 -4.50
C ALA A 241 11.51 -5.43 -4.13
N ALA A 242 11.75 -5.82 -2.88
CA ALA A 242 13.01 -6.35 -2.36
C ALA A 242 14.26 -5.44 -2.42
N ARG A 243 14.41 -4.58 -1.42
CA ARG A 243 15.74 -4.29 -0.84
C ARG A 243 15.68 -4.43 0.68
N THR A 244 15.82 -5.67 1.14
CA THR A 244 16.28 -5.94 2.51
C THR A 244 17.72 -5.46 2.61
N ALA A 245 17.95 -4.35 3.30
CA ALA A 245 19.28 -4.03 3.78
C ALA A 245 19.60 -4.99 4.93
N THR A 246 20.39 -6.03 4.64
CA THR A 246 21.08 -6.82 5.66
C THR A 246 22.12 -5.92 6.31
N ILE A 247 21.95 -5.62 7.60
CA ILE A 247 22.95 -4.93 8.40
C ILE A 247 23.93 -5.99 8.94
N LYS A 248 25.24 -5.77 8.73
CA LYS A 248 26.29 -6.34 9.58
C LYS A 248 26.45 -5.44 10.80
#